data_AF-A0A538U741-F1
#
_entry.id   AF-A0A538U741-F1
#
_cell.length_a   1.000
_cell.length_b   1.000
_cell.length_c   1.000
_cell.angle_alpha   90.00
_cell.angle_beta   90.00
_cell.angle_gamma   90.00
#
_symmetry.space_group_name_H-M   'P 1'
#
loop_
_entity.id
_entity.type
_entity.pdbx_description
1 polymer ?
#
loop_
_entity_poly.entity_id
_entity_poly.type
_entity_poly.pdbx_seq_one_letter_code
_entity_poly.pdbx_strand_id
1 'polypeptide(L)'
;MSQESPTFDSKRLPWVVPPAFLPFWMAAIEWGWWRVFQDEGLSAGALAAAGLPSPTLVVAVATTGKLLGHVSEAAFYVLLWRARGTRLPFRRFFVWVVSASIADQFAFGLAAPYRSGGAPLWRVCLAGLHLATGTVFHESPVIRAGFGSLGLLTATRIAVTGAAQAQATGRSLAEGVGWTLLVWLVTRLAAMGGLDLLRGMSPLGG
;
A
#
# COMPACT_ATOMS: atom_id res chain seq x y z
N MET A 1 -14.73 -29.00 -43.43
CA MET A 1 -14.53 -28.93 -41.97
C MET A 1 -13.47 -27.88 -41.71
N SER A 2 -13.89 -26.66 -41.42
CA SER A 2 -13.02 -25.55 -41.05
C SER A 2 -12.46 -25.81 -39.66
N GLN A 3 -11.14 -25.99 -39.56
CA GLN A 3 -10.45 -26.00 -38.28
C GLN A 3 -10.64 -24.63 -37.63
N GLU A 4 -11.38 -24.59 -36.53
CA GLU A 4 -11.35 -23.45 -35.61
C GLU A 4 -9.91 -23.31 -35.12
N SER A 5 -9.24 -22.27 -35.59
CA SER A 5 -7.99 -21.81 -35.00
C SER A 5 -8.28 -21.51 -33.53
N PRO A 6 -7.49 -22.03 -32.58
CA PRO A 6 -7.66 -21.70 -31.17
C PRO A 6 -7.48 -20.19 -31.05
N THR A 7 -8.58 -19.48 -30.83
CA THR A 7 -8.57 -18.06 -30.48
C THR A 7 -7.66 -17.93 -29.27
N PHE A 8 -6.54 -17.24 -29.43
CA PHE A 8 -5.63 -16.89 -28.34
C PHE A 8 -6.44 -16.34 -27.17
N ASP A 9 -6.65 -17.19 -26.17
CA ASP A 9 -7.49 -16.89 -25.04
C ASP A 9 -6.80 -15.76 -24.28
N SER A 10 -7.34 -14.55 -24.42
CA SER A 10 -6.74 -13.34 -23.87
C SER A 10 -6.47 -13.57 -22.38
N LYS A 11 -5.20 -13.50 -21.95
CA LYS A 11 -4.76 -13.63 -20.55
C LYS A 11 -5.42 -12.54 -19.69
N ARG A 12 -6.67 -12.75 -19.30
CA ARG A 12 -7.43 -11.81 -18.46
C ARG A 12 -7.04 -12.05 -17.02
N LEU A 13 -6.49 -11.02 -16.37
CA LEU A 13 -6.24 -10.99 -14.93
C LEU A 13 -7.46 -11.57 -14.18
N PRO A 14 -7.34 -12.66 -13.41
CA PRO A 14 -8.48 -13.24 -12.70
C PRO A 14 -8.97 -12.30 -11.60
N TRP A 15 -10.21 -12.52 -11.16
CA TRP A 15 -10.67 -11.90 -9.91
C TRP A 15 -9.99 -12.57 -8.72
N VAL A 16 -9.67 -11.78 -7.69
CA VAL A 16 -9.04 -12.31 -6.44
C VAL A 16 -9.99 -13.26 -5.71
N VAL A 17 -11.29 -12.94 -5.73
CA VAL A 17 -12.38 -13.74 -5.18
C VAL A 17 -13.51 -13.83 -6.21
N PRO A 18 -14.46 -14.78 -6.10
CA PRO A 18 -15.58 -14.83 -7.03
C PRO A 18 -16.36 -13.51 -7.04
N PRO A 19 -16.83 -13.02 -8.20
CA PRO A 19 -17.44 -11.68 -8.32
C PRO A 19 -18.58 -11.38 -7.35
N ALA A 20 -19.38 -12.39 -7.01
CA ALA A 20 -20.48 -12.27 -6.04
C ALA A 20 -20.01 -11.86 -4.63
N PHE A 21 -18.76 -12.17 -4.26
CA PHE A 21 -18.19 -11.84 -2.96
C PHE A 21 -17.39 -10.54 -2.94
N LEU A 22 -17.19 -9.88 -4.09
CA LEU A 22 -16.38 -8.65 -4.18
C LEU A 22 -16.85 -7.54 -3.23
N PRO A 23 -18.16 -7.22 -3.09
CA PRO A 23 -18.60 -6.19 -2.17
C PRO A 23 -18.20 -6.49 -0.73
N PHE A 24 -18.39 -7.73 -0.28
CA PHE A 24 -18.04 -8.19 1.06
C PHE A 24 -16.53 -8.20 1.29
N TRP A 25 -15.76 -8.64 0.28
CA TRP A 25 -14.30 -8.65 0.33
C TRP A 25 -13.72 -7.25 0.48
N MET A 26 -14.19 -6.31 -0.35
CA MET A 26 -13.77 -4.91 -0.29
C MET A 26 -14.17 -4.27 1.05
N ALA A 27 -15.41 -4.50 1.50
CA ALA A 27 -15.89 -4.00 2.78
C ALA A 27 -15.06 -4.54 3.96
N ALA A 28 -14.67 -5.82 3.94
CA ALA A 28 -13.84 -6.42 4.98
C ALA A 28 -12.44 -5.78 5.04
N ILE A 29 -11.83 -5.51 3.89
CA ILE A 29 -10.51 -4.86 3.83
C ILE A 29 -10.61 -3.41 4.30
N GLU A 30 -11.60 -2.65 3.84
CA GLU A 30 -11.78 -1.25 4.27
C GLU A 30 -12.13 -1.17 5.77
N TRP A 31 -12.90 -2.12 6.29
CA TRP A 31 -13.13 -2.26 7.74
C TRP A 31 -11.84 -2.56 8.50
N GLY A 32 -10.95 -3.38 7.95
CA GLY A 32 -9.62 -3.61 8.51
C GLY A 32 -8.79 -2.33 8.62
N TRP A 33 -8.82 -1.48 7.58
CA TRP A 33 -8.15 -0.17 7.60
C TRP A 33 -8.77 0.79 8.61
N TRP A 34 -10.10 0.87 8.66
CA TRP A 34 -10.82 1.64 9.67
C TRP A 34 -10.33 1.28 11.08
N ARG A 35 -10.25 -0.02 11.37
CA ARG A 35 -9.72 -0.54 12.64
C ARG A 35 -8.26 -0.17 12.90
N VAL A 36 -7.39 -0.33 11.91
CA VAL A 36 -5.98 0.08 12.03
C VAL A 36 -5.88 1.56 12.41
N PHE A 37 -6.66 2.43 11.78
CA PHE A 37 -6.66 3.86 12.08
C PHE A 37 -7.21 4.19 13.46
N GLN A 38 -8.23 3.49 13.93
CA GLN A 38 -8.69 3.62 15.32
C GLN A 38 -7.58 3.22 16.31
N ASP A 39 -6.90 2.10 16.04
CA ASP A 39 -5.90 1.52 16.94
C ASP A 39 -4.58 2.31 16.95
N GLU A 40 -4.19 2.98 15.85
CA GLU A 40 -2.95 3.79 15.69
C GLU A 40 -3.01 5.19 16.34
N GLY A 41 -3.95 5.43 17.26
CA GLY A 41 -3.92 6.65 18.06
C GLY A 41 -4.52 7.88 17.38
N LEU A 42 -5.28 7.73 16.28
CA LEU A 42 -6.41 8.65 15.97
C LEU A 42 -7.56 8.47 16.97
N SER A 43 -7.19 8.14 18.21
CA SER A 43 -8.06 7.94 19.35
C SER A 43 -8.59 9.27 19.83
N ALA A 44 -9.74 9.23 20.51
CA ALA A 44 -10.45 10.42 20.92
C ALA A 44 -9.64 11.41 21.76
N GLY A 45 -8.73 10.91 22.61
CA GLY A 45 -7.93 11.74 23.50
C GLY A 45 -6.85 12.55 22.79
N ALA A 46 -6.13 11.96 21.84
CA ALA A 46 -5.05 12.66 21.11
C ALA A 46 -5.60 13.71 20.14
N LEU A 47 -6.74 13.40 19.49
CA LEU A 47 -7.40 14.33 18.56
C LEU A 47 -8.10 15.48 19.30
N ALA A 48 -8.73 15.20 20.44
CA ALA A 48 -9.31 16.25 21.29
C ALA A 48 -8.24 17.20 21.85
N ALA A 49 -7.08 16.68 22.27
CA ALA A 49 -5.95 17.49 22.72
C ALA A 49 -5.36 18.38 21.61
N ALA A 50 -5.50 17.96 20.35
CA ALA A 50 -5.09 18.74 19.17
C ALA A 50 -6.16 19.70 18.64
N GLY A 51 -7.32 19.81 19.30
CA GLY A 51 -8.44 20.65 18.86
C GLY A 51 -9.09 20.20 17.55
N LEU A 52 -8.88 18.94 17.15
CA LEU A 52 -9.38 18.38 15.90
C LEU A 52 -10.83 17.90 16.03
N PRO A 53 -11.58 17.78 14.91
CA PRO A 53 -12.98 17.36 14.92
C PRO A 53 -13.18 15.94 15.50
N SER A 54 -14.43 15.49 15.55
CA SER A 54 -14.79 14.22 16.18
C SER A 54 -13.87 13.06 15.70
N PRO A 55 -13.45 12.16 16.60
CA PRO A 55 -12.48 11.11 16.27
C PRO A 55 -12.96 10.20 15.13
N THR A 56 -14.27 9.95 15.10
CA THR A 56 -14.95 9.23 14.02
C THR A 56 -14.78 9.91 12.66
N LEU A 57 -14.88 11.25 12.60
CA LEU A 57 -14.68 11.99 11.34
C LEU A 57 -13.23 11.84 10.87
N VAL A 58 -12.26 11.93 11.76
CA VAL A 58 -10.84 11.80 11.40
C VAL A 58 -10.52 10.40 10.89
N VAL A 59 -11.02 9.35 11.56
CA VAL A 59 -10.89 7.97 11.10
C VAL A 59 -11.60 7.76 9.75
N ALA A 60 -12.77 8.35 9.55
CA ALA A 60 -13.48 8.30 8.27
C ALA A 60 -12.69 8.97 7.14
N VAL A 61 -12.11 10.14 7.40
CA VAL A 61 -11.24 10.84 6.45
C VAL A 61 -9.99 10.02 6.14
N ALA A 62 -9.33 9.44 7.15
CA ALA A 62 -8.15 8.59 6.96
C ALA A 62 -8.47 7.33 6.14
N THR A 63 -9.58 6.65 6.44
CA THR A 63 -10.04 5.46 5.70
C THR A 63 -10.40 5.82 4.26
N THR A 64 -11.12 6.92 4.07
CA THR A 64 -11.45 7.44 2.72
C THR A 64 -10.18 7.81 1.95
N GLY A 65 -9.23 8.47 2.60
CA GLY A 65 -7.92 8.80 2.03
C GLY A 65 -7.14 7.55 1.62
N LYS A 66 -7.23 6.47 2.39
CA LYS A 66 -6.62 5.18 2.07
C LYS A 66 -7.26 4.53 0.84
N LEU A 67 -8.59 4.51 0.77
CA LEU A 67 -9.32 4.05 -0.42
C LEU A 67 -8.95 4.86 -1.66
N LEU A 68 -8.92 6.19 -1.55
CA LEU A 68 -8.47 7.08 -2.62
C LEU A 68 -7.01 6.78 -3.02
N GLY A 69 -6.14 6.50 -2.06
CA GLY A 69 -4.77 6.05 -2.31
C GLY A 69 -4.73 4.77 -3.16
N HIS A 70 -5.58 3.78 -2.87
CA HIS A 70 -5.69 2.56 -3.69
C HIS A 70 -6.20 2.85 -5.11
N VAL A 71 -7.18 3.76 -5.23
CA VAL A 71 -7.70 4.21 -6.54
C VAL A 71 -6.60 4.91 -7.34
N SER A 72 -5.86 5.83 -6.73
CA SER A 72 -4.75 6.55 -7.35
C SER A 72 -3.62 5.61 -7.77
N GLU A 73 -3.25 4.64 -6.93
CA GLU A 73 -2.24 3.62 -7.25
C GLU A 73 -2.68 2.79 -8.47
N ALA A 74 -3.92 2.28 -8.48
CA ALA A 74 -4.44 1.50 -9.59
C ALA A 74 -4.54 2.34 -10.88
N ALA A 75 -5.02 3.58 -10.79
CA ALA A 75 -5.12 4.50 -11.92
C ALA A 75 -3.75 4.83 -12.50
N PHE A 76 -2.75 5.07 -11.65
CA PHE A 76 -1.38 5.33 -12.06
C PHE A 76 -0.82 4.18 -12.91
N TYR A 77 -0.89 2.94 -12.42
CA TYR A 77 -0.38 1.80 -13.20
C TYR A 77 -1.17 1.58 -14.50
N VAL A 78 -2.50 1.78 -14.49
CA VAL A 78 -3.30 1.71 -15.71
C VAL A 78 -2.84 2.74 -16.75
N LEU A 79 -2.60 3.99 -16.33
CA LEU A 79 -2.11 5.04 -17.21
C LEU A 79 -0.68 4.78 -17.70
N LEU A 80 0.20 4.31 -16.80
CA LEU A 80 1.58 3.93 -17.13
C LEU A 80 1.60 2.87 -18.23
N TRP A 81 0.85 1.78 -18.06
CA TRP A 81 0.81 0.71 -19.06
C TRP A 81 0.10 1.15 -20.34
N ARG A 82 -0.94 1.98 -20.24
CA ARG A 82 -1.62 2.57 -21.40
C ARG A 82 -0.66 3.43 -22.22
N ALA A 83 0.18 4.25 -21.58
CA ALA A 83 1.21 5.04 -22.24
C ALA A 83 2.26 4.15 -22.94
N ARG A 84 2.48 2.94 -22.43
CA ARG A 84 3.34 1.89 -23.03
C ARG A 84 2.60 1.00 -24.03
N GLY A 85 1.42 1.40 -24.49
CA GLY A 85 0.64 0.68 -25.50
C GLY A 85 -0.03 -0.61 -25.01
N THR A 86 -0.07 -0.87 -23.70
CA THR A 86 -0.67 -2.08 -23.13
C THR A 86 -1.88 -1.73 -22.25
N ARG A 87 -2.93 -2.56 -22.27
CA ARG A 87 -4.13 -2.31 -21.47
C ARG A 87 -4.08 -3.09 -20.15
N LEU A 88 -4.32 -2.40 -19.05
CA LEU A 88 -4.51 -3.01 -17.73
C LEU A 88 -5.98 -2.84 -17.30
N PRO A 89 -6.71 -3.92 -16.94
CA PRO A 89 -8.12 -3.83 -16.63
C PRO A 89 -8.34 -3.19 -15.25
N PHE A 90 -8.62 -1.88 -15.23
CA PHE A 90 -8.72 -1.07 -14.01
C PHE A 90 -9.52 -1.73 -12.89
N ARG A 91 -10.76 -2.17 -13.16
CA ARG A 91 -11.63 -2.76 -12.12
C ARG A 91 -11.02 -3.97 -11.42
N ARG A 92 -10.40 -4.89 -12.20
CA ARG A 92 -9.80 -6.10 -11.64
C ARG A 92 -8.50 -5.76 -10.92
N PHE A 93 -7.68 -4.92 -11.54
CA PHE A 93 -6.40 -4.53 -10.97
C PHE A 93 -6.56 -3.73 -9.67
N PHE A 94 -7.57 -2.86 -9.59
CA PHE A 94 -7.94 -2.16 -8.35
C PHE A 94 -8.26 -3.13 -7.21
N VAL A 95 -9.04 -4.18 -7.46
CA VAL A 95 -9.32 -5.20 -6.44
C VAL A 95 -8.04 -5.93 -6.01
N TRP A 96 -7.12 -6.20 -6.94
CA TRP A 96 -5.81 -6.75 -6.60
C TRP A 96 -4.99 -5.80 -5.71
N VAL A 97 -4.96 -4.50 -6.02
CA VAL A 97 -4.27 -3.49 -5.19
C VAL A 97 -4.86 -3.42 -3.78
N VAL A 98 -6.19 -3.37 -3.66
CA VAL A 98 -6.86 -3.36 -2.34
C VAL A 98 -6.59 -4.66 -1.59
N SER A 99 -6.64 -5.82 -2.26
CA SER A 99 -6.34 -7.12 -1.64
C SER A 99 -4.90 -7.23 -1.17
N ALA A 100 -3.94 -6.69 -1.94
CA ALA A 100 -2.53 -6.67 -1.55
C ALA A 100 -2.28 -5.81 -0.30
N SER A 101 -3.16 -4.84 0.00
CA SER A 101 -3.08 -4.02 1.21
C SER A 101 -3.33 -4.79 2.52
N ILE A 102 -3.86 -6.02 2.45
CA ILE A 102 -3.95 -6.94 3.59
C ILE A 102 -2.55 -7.17 4.20
N ALA A 103 -1.50 -7.23 3.39
CA ALA A 103 -0.13 -7.36 3.89
C ALA A 103 0.26 -6.18 4.79
N ASP A 104 -0.16 -4.96 4.45
CA ASP A 104 0.09 -3.80 5.30
C ASP A 104 -0.72 -3.89 6.61
N GLN A 105 -1.99 -4.32 6.54
CA GLN A 105 -2.83 -4.50 7.74
C GLN A 105 -2.23 -5.52 8.70
N PHE A 106 -1.72 -6.64 8.19
CA PHE A 106 -0.98 -7.61 8.99
C PHE A 106 0.28 -6.99 9.60
N ALA A 107 1.01 -6.14 8.88
CA ALA A 107 2.17 -5.47 9.41
C ALA A 107 1.79 -4.55 10.59
N PHE A 108 0.73 -3.76 10.46
CA PHE A 108 0.20 -2.94 11.56
C PHE A 108 -0.27 -3.78 12.76
N GLY A 109 -0.98 -4.88 12.52
CA GLY A 109 -1.40 -5.80 13.58
C GLY A 109 -0.23 -6.45 14.32
N LEU A 110 0.84 -6.81 13.61
CA LEU A 110 2.07 -7.36 14.20
C LEU A 110 2.86 -6.31 15.00
N ALA A 111 2.76 -5.04 14.60
CA ALA A 111 3.43 -3.90 15.22
C ALA A 111 2.73 -3.40 16.49
N ALA A 112 1.40 -3.53 16.57
CA ALA A 112 0.58 -2.94 17.63
C ALA A 112 1.07 -3.20 19.08
N PRO A 113 1.54 -4.41 19.46
CA PRO A 113 2.03 -4.68 20.82
C PRO A 113 3.36 -4.01 21.17
N TYR A 114 4.09 -3.49 20.17
CA TYR A 114 5.47 -3.00 20.31
C TYR A 114 5.57 -1.49 20.05
N ARG A 115 4.46 -0.75 20.06
CA ARG A 115 4.48 0.70 19.78
C ARG A 115 5.30 1.52 20.78
N SER A 116 5.48 1.02 22.00
CA SER A 116 6.21 1.69 23.08
C SER A 116 7.56 1.03 23.42
N GLY A 117 8.04 0.08 22.60
CA GLY A 117 9.27 -0.67 22.88
C GLY A 117 9.86 -1.37 21.65
N GLY A 118 11.00 -2.02 21.81
CA GLY A 118 11.64 -2.76 20.71
C GLY A 118 10.90 -4.06 20.38
N ALA A 119 10.68 -4.33 19.10
CA ALA A 119 10.19 -5.63 18.66
C ALA A 119 11.34 -6.63 18.47
N PRO A 120 11.11 -7.94 18.63
CA PRO A 120 12.10 -8.95 18.26
C PRO A 120 12.46 -8.86 16.78
N LEU A 121 13.71 -9.16 16.42
CA LEU A 121 14.26 -8.96 15.08
C LEU A 121 13.39 -9.56 13.96
N TRP A 122 12.83 -10.76 14.17
CA TRP A 122 11.98 -11.40 13.16
C TRP A 122 10.72 -10.58 12.84
N ARG A 123 10.14 -9.85 13.81
CA ARG A 123 9.01 -8.94 13.57
C ARG A 123 9.43 -7.68 12.85
N VAL A 124 10.60 -7.14 13.17
CA VAL A 124 11.20 -6.02 12.42
C VAL A 124 11.38 -6.40 10.95
N CYS A 125 11.98 -7.57 10.68
CA CYS A 125 12.14 -8.08 9.32
C CYS A 125 10.79 -8.28 8.61
N LEU A 126 9.76 -8.72 9.33
CA LEU A 126 8.46 -9.05 8.76
C LEU A 126 7.58 -7.81 8.49
N ALA A 127 7.38 -6.98 9.53
CA ALA A 127 6.40 -5.88 9.55
C ALA A 127 7.03 -4.51 9.31
N GLY A 128 8.34 -4.36 9.55
CA GLY A 128 9.13 -3.26 9.04
C GLY A 128 10.04 -2.57 10.05
N LEU A 129 10.92 -1.71 9.51
CA LEU A 129 11.95 -0.97 10.25
C LEU A 129 11.40 0.01 11.30
N HIS A 130 10.13 0.42 11.21
CA HIS A 130 9.51 1.28 12.24
C HIS A 130 9.50 0.63 13.64
N LEU A 131 9.66 -0.70 13.71
CA LEU A 131 9.77 -1.47 14.95
C LEU A 131 11.20 -1.58 15.51
N ALA A 132 12.21 -1.08 14.79
CA ALA A 132 13.63 -1.22 15.14
C ALA A 132 14.11 -0.09 16.08
N THR A 133 13.84 -0.21 17.38
CA THR A 133 14.29 0.78 18.38
C THR A 133 15.81 0.90 18.48
N GLY A 134 16.32 2.09 18.81
CA GLY A 134 17.76 2.33 19.03
C GLY A 134 18.60 2.37 17.74
N THR A 135 17.96 2.59 16.59
CA THR A 135 18.63 2.72 15.28
C THR A 135 18.36 4.09 14.68
N VAL A 136 19.22 4.55 13.77
CA VAL A 136 19.02 5.79 12.99
C VAL A 136 17.64 5.82 12.30
N PHE A 137 17.11 4.64 11.94
CA PHE A 137 15.77 4.48 11.34
C PHE A 137 14.61 4.79 12.30
N HIS A 138 14.80 4.56 13.59
CA HIS A 138 13.82 4.91 14.62
C HIS A 138 13.92 6.39 15.02
N GLU A 139 15.14 6.90 15.08
CA GLU A 139 15.43 8.26 15.57
C GLU A 139 15.11 9.34 14.54
N SER A 140 15.31 9.08 13.25
CA SER A 140 14.94 10.02 12.18
C SER A 140 13.48 9.82 11.76
N PRO A 141 12.57 10.79 12.05
CA PRO A 141 11.18 10.65 11.64
C PRO A 141 11.00 10.72 10.11
N VAL A 142 11.95 11.35 9.40
CA VAL A 142 11.99 11.44 7.94
C VAL A 142 12.24 10.06 7.35
N ILE A 143 13.29 9.38 7.80
CA ILE A 143 13.61 8.02 7.37
C ILE A 143 12.48 7.07 7.77
N ARG A 144 11.92 7.24 8.97
CA ARG A 144 10.77 6.43 9.43
C ARG A 144 9.53 6.64 8.55
N ALA A 145 9.24 7.87 8.12
CA ALA A 145 8.13 8.17 7.22
C ALA A 145 8.33 7.54 5.82
N GLY A 146 9.55 7.59 5.29
CA GLY A 146 9.89 6.98 4.00
C GLY A 146 9.92 5.45 4.06
N PHE A 147 10.76 4.90 4.92
CA PHE A 147 11.17 3.49 4.92
C PHE A 147 10.73 2.69 6.14
N GLY A 148 9.96 3.25 7.07
CA GLY A 148 9.51 2.54 8.27
C GLY A 148 8.70 1.28 7.98
N SER A 149 7.94 1.26 6.88
CA SER A 149 7.20 0.07 6.43
C SER A 149 8.05 -0.99 5.71
N LEU A 150 9.35 -0.76 5.50
CA LEU A 150 10.20 -1.69 4.76
C LEU A 150 10.38 -3.00 5.54
N GLY A 151 9.81 -4.07 5.03
CA GLY A 151 9.85 -5.43 5.59
C GLY A 151 9.31 -6.45 4.57
N LEU A 152 9.27 -7.73 4.95
CA LEU A 152 8.82 -8.82 4.08
C LEU A 152 7.36 -8.67 3.61
N LEU A 153 6.48 -8.10 4.43
CA LEU A 153 5.09 -7.86 4.03
C LEU A 153 4.99 -6.78 2.94
N THR A 154 5.82 -5.74 3.00
CA THR A 154 5.94 -4.76 1.92
C THR A 154 6.49 -5.39 0.65
N ALA A 155 7.52 -6.25 0.76
CA ALA A 155 8.03 -7.00 -0.39
C ALA A 155 6.96 -7.91 -1.01
N THR A 156 6.12 -8.53 -0.18
CA THR A 156 4.99 -9.36 -0.61
C THR A 156 3.96 -8.53 -1.37
N ARG A 157 3.57 -7.35 -0.85
CA ARG A 157 2.68 -6.42 -1.57
C ARG A 157 3.26 -6.04 -2.94
N ILE A 158 4.53 -5.67 -2.98
CA ILE A 158 5.22 -5.31 -4.23
C ILE A 158 5.20 -6.49 -5.22
N ALA A 159 5.50 -7.70 -4.75
CA ALA A 159 5.51 -8.91 -5.57
C ALA A 159 4.11 -9.25 -6.11
N VAL A 160 3.08 -9.20 -5.27
CA VAL A 160 1.69 -9.48 -5.66
C VAL A 160 1.18 -8.45 -6.68
N THR A 161 1.37 -7.16 -6.42
CA THR A 161 0.96 -6.09 -7.34
C THR A 161 1.73 -6.17 -8.66
N GLY A 162 3.03 -6.47 -8.62
CA GLY A 162 3.85 -6.67 -9.82
C GLY A 162 3.46 -7.92 -10.62
N ALA A 163 3.14 -9.03 -9.95
CA ALA A 163 2.64 -10.25 -10.58
C ALA A 163 1.28 -10.01 -11.25
N ALA A 164 0.37 -9.28 -10.61
CA ALA A 164 -0.91 -8.89 -11.20
C ALA A 164 -0.71 -8.04 -12.45
N GLN A 165 0.23 -7.08 -12.44
CA GLN A 165 0.57 -6.31 -13.65
C GLN A 165 1.12 -7.22 -14.76
N ALA A 166 2.10 -8.08 -14.44
CA ALA A 166 2.72 -8.98 -15.42
C ALA A 166 1.68 -9.92 -16.06
N GLN A 167 0.81 -10.52 -15.25
CA GLN A 167 -0.25 -11.41 -15.72
C GLN A 167 -1.24 -10.68 -16.63
N ALA A 168 -1.67 -9.47 -16.25
CA ALA A 168 -2.66 -8.71 -16.98
C ALA A 168 -2.14 -8.11 -18.29
N THR A 169 -0.84 -7.82 -18.35
CA THR A 169 -0.18 -7.18 -19.50
C THR A 169 0.53 -8.19 -20.41
N GLY A 170 0.69 -9.44 -19.97
CA GLY A 170 1.48 -10.46 -20.65
C GLY A 170 3.00 -10.21 -20.61
N ARG A 171 3.45 -9.27 -19.77
CA ARG A 171 4.87 -8.91 -19.61
C ARG A 171 5.58 -9.83 -18.62
N SER A 172 6.90 -9.70 -18.51
CA SER A 172 7.68 -10.48 -17.55
C SER A 172 7.37 -10.07 -16.11
N LEU A 173 7.48 -11.01 -15.17
CA LEU A 173 7.32 -10.73 -13.74
C LEU A 173 8.31 -9.67 -13.27
N ALA A 174 9.54 -9.72 -13.78
CA ALA A 174 10.58 -8.73 -13.47
C ALA A 174 10.18 -7.31 -13.87
N GLU A 175 9.52 -7.13 -15.03
CA GLU A 175 9.05 -5.81 -15.46
C GLU A 175 7.92 -5.29 -14.55
N GLY A 176 6.93 -6.13 -14.23
CA GLY A 176 5.84 -5.77 -13.33
C GLY A 176 6.31 -5.43 -11.91
N VAL A 177 7.18 -6.25 -11.34
CA VAL A 177 7.78 -6.02 -10.01
C VAL A 177 8.70 -4.79 -10.04
N GLY A 178 9.50 -4.63 -11.10
CA GLY A 178 10.41 -3.49 -11.26
C GLY A 178 9.67 -2.15 -11.28
N TRP A 179 8.57 -2.04 -12.03
CA TRP A 179 7.74 -0.83 -12.00
C TRP A 179 7.09 -0.60 -10.65
N THR A 180 6.62 -1.67 -9.99
CA THR A 180 6.01 -1.55 -8.67
C THR A 180 7.01 -1.06 -7.63
N LEU A 181 8.22 -1.61 -7.66
CA LEU A 181 9.31 -1.21 -6.78
C LEU A 181 9.76 0.23 -7.05
N LEU A 182 9.90 0.62 -8.32
CA LEU A 182 10.29 1.98 -8.69
C LEU A 182 9.28 3.01 -8.19
N VAL A 183 7.99 2.78 -8.43
CA VAL A 183 6.92 3.66 -7.96
C VAL A 183 6.91 3.72 -6.44
N TRP A 184 7.06 2.57 -5.77
CA TRP A 184 7.16 2.52 -4.32
C TRP A 184 8.33 3.38 -3.83
N LEU A 185 9.53 3.25 -4.39
CA LEU A 185 10.71 4.06 -4.03
C LEU A 185 10.45 5.56 -4.22
N VAL A 186 9.91 5.95 -5.37
CA VAL A 186 9.58 7.36 -5.67
C VAL A 186 8.59 7.91 -4.65
N THR A 187 7.54 7.17 -4.31
CA THR A 187 6.57 7.60 -3.28
C THR A 187 7.21 7.70 -1.89
N ARG A 188 8.24 6.91 -1.57
CA ARG A 188 8.96 7.01 -0.29
C ARG A 188 9.84 8.25 -0.23
N LEU A 189 10.55 8.55 -1.31
CA LEU A 189 11.33 9.78 -1.42
C LEU A 189 10.42 11.02 -1.37
N ALA A 190 9.26 10.97 -2.03
CA ALA A 190 8.26 12.03 -1.95
C ALA A 190 7.70 12.20 -0.54
N ALA A 191 7.46 11.11 0.20
CA ALA A 191 7.00 11.17 1.59
C ALA A 191 8.07 11.76 2.53
N MET A 192 9.35 11.44 2.32
CA MET A 192 10.45 12.06 3.05
C MET A 192 10.51 13.57 2.80
N GLY A 193 10.56 13.99 1.54
CA GLY A 193 10.59 15.41 1.18
C GLY A 193 9.34 16.17 1.63
N GLY A 194 8.17 15.53 1.59
CA GLY A 194 6.93 16.10 2.11
C GLY A 194 6.98 16.34 3.63
N LEU A 195 7.54 15.40 4.39
CA LEU A 195 7.73 15.56 5.84
C LEU A 195 8.76 16.67 6.15
N ASP A 196 9.83 16.77 5.37
CA ASP A 196 10.83 17.84 5.49
C ASP A 196 10.20 19.21 5.24
N LEU A 197 9.40 19.35 4.19
CA LEU A 197 8.66 20.58 3.88
C LEU A 197 7.69 20.95 5.02
N LEU A 198 6.95 19.97 5.57
CA LEU A 198 6.05 20.20 6.71
C LEU A 198 6.79 20.63 7.99
N ARG A 199 8.08 20.32 8.09
CA ARG A 199 8.96 20.75 9.18
C ARG A 199 9.65 22.09 8.91
N GLY A 200 9.36 22.72 7.76
CA GLY A 200 10.00 23.96 7.34
C GLY A 200 11.42 23.80 6.80
N MET A 201 11.83 22.57 6.47
CA MET A 201 13.15 22.29 5.88
C MET A 201 13.05 22.24 4.35
N SER A 202 13.97 22.92 3.68
CA SER A 202 14.10 22.88 2.21
C SER A 202 14.64 21.52 1.76
N PRO A 203 14.03 20.84 0.77
CA PRO A 203 14.56 19.60 0.18
C PRO A 203 15.87 19.80 -0.61
N LEU A 204 16.29 21.06 -0.82
CA LEU A 204 17.45 21.45 -1.64
C LEU A 204 18.66 21.93 -0.82
N GLY A 205 18.64 21.72 0.49
CA GLY A 205 19.78 21.97 1.37
C GLY A 205 19.59 23.19 2.28
N GLY A 206 19.97 22.99 3.54
CA GLY A 206 20.52 24.00 4.44
C GLY A 206 22.00 23.71 4.64
#